data_AF-A0A1V9EFL5-F1
#
_entry.id   AF-A0A1V9EFL5-F1
#
_cell.length_a   1.000
_cell.length_b   1.000
_cell.length_c   1.000
_cell.angle_alpha   90.00
_cell.angle_beta   90.00
_cell.angle_gamma   90.00
#
_symmetry.space_group_name_H-M   'P 1'
#
loop_
_entity.id
_entity.type
_entity.pdbx_description
1 polymer ?
#
loop_
_entity_poly.entity_id
_entity_poly.type
_entity_poly.pdbx_seq_one_letter_code
_entity_poly.pdbx_strand_id
1 'polypeptide(L)'
;MKKLELGSVYVDPINAYLSYREKCGVRNIHNKFQYYRKLDQFILKEGIKNISFTQDQASRWRMPFQKESETGRYKRINYTKKFFEYLFIRGDDVFQFSDH
;
A
#
# COMPACT_ATOMS: atom_id res chain seq x y z
N MET A 1 -17.76 2.63 -4.73
CA MET A 1 -16.78 1.51 -4.73
C MET A 1 -17.21 0.35 -3.84
N LYS A 2 -16.97 -0.91 -4.24
CA LYS A 2 -17.01 -2.08 -3.34
C LYS A 2 -15.79 -2.03 -2.41
N LYS A 3 -15.99 -2.14 -1.09
CA LYS A 3 -14.90 -2.17 -0.11
C LYS A 3 -14.03 -3.42 -0.33
N LEU A 4 -12.72 -3.28 -0.16
CA LEU A 4 -11.85 -4.44 -0.06
C LEU A 4 -11.98 -5.00 1.35
N GLU A 5 -12.36 -6.27 1.43
CA GLU A 5 -12.22 -7.10 2.62
C GLU A 5 -10.71 -7.38 2.81
N LEU A 6 -10.12 -6.79 3.85
CA LEU A 6 -8.71 -6.88 4.20
C LEU A 6 -8.58 -7.17 5.70
N GLY A 7 -7.47 -7.78 6.12
CA GLY A 7 -7.31 -8.25 7.50
C GLY A 7 -6.44 -7.37 8.39
N SER A 8 -5.64 -6.46 7.83
CA SER A 8 -4.74 -5.63 8.60
C SER A 8 -5.38 -4.32 9.08
N VAL A 9 -4.67 -3.64 9.99
CA VAL A 9 -5.04 -2.31 10.49
C VAL A 9 -5.06 -1.21 9.42
N TYR A 10 -4.64 -1.53 8.20
CA TYR A 10 -4.67 -0.62 7.05
C TYR A 10 -5.94 -0.76 6.21
N VAL A 11 -6.91 -1.63 6.57
CA VAL A 11 -8.16 -1.82 5.81
C VAL A 11 -8.91 -0.52 5.57
N ASP A 12 -9.17 0.26 6.62
CA ASP A 12 -9.91 1.51 6.52
C ASP A 12 -9.10 2.59 5.77
N PRO A 13 -7.82 2.83 6.08
CA PRO A 13 -6.99 3.75 5.31
C PRO A 13 -6.89 3.39 3.82
N ILE A 14 -6.75 2.10 3.46
CA ILE A 14 -6.70 1.64 2.07
C ILE A 14 -8.03 1.95 1.38
N ASN A 15 -9.15 1.59 1.99
CA ASN A 15 -10.48 1.85 1.42
C ASN A 15 -10.75 3.36 1.26
N ALA A 16 -10.32 4.17 2.23
CA ALA A 16 -10.43 5.63 2.17
C ALA A 16 -9.61 6.22 1.03
N TYR A 17 -8.34 5.81 0.90
CA TYR A 17 -7.45 6.25 -0.17
C TYR A 17 -7.99 5.86 -1.57
N LEU A 18 -8.46 4.62 -1.73
CA LEU A 18 -9.02 4.17 -3.01
C LEU A 18 -10.30 4.94 -3.37
N SER A 19 -11.15 5.23 -2.39
CA SER A 19 -12.34 6.06 -2.60
C SER A 19 -11.98 7.50 -2.95
N TYR A 20 -10.95 8.08 -2.33
CA TYR A 20 -10.43 9.40 -2.67
C TYR A 20 -9.94 9.44 -4.13
N ARG A 21 -9.13 8.45 -4.54
CA ARG A 21 -8.62 8.36 -5.91
C ARG A 21 -9.74 8.23 -6.95
N GLU A 22 -10.80 7.47 -6.63
CA GLU A 22 -12.00 7.34 -7.48
C GLU A 22 -12.71 8.69 -7.64
N LYS A 23 -12.92 9.43 -6.54
CA LYS A 23 -13.50 10.78 -6.54
C LYS A 23 -12.67 11.79 -7.35
N CYS A 24 -11.34 11.65 -7.37
CA CYS A 24 -10.45 12.44 -8.21
C CYS A 24 -10.44 12.02 -9.69
N GLY A 25 -11.33 11.12 -10.11
CA GLY A 25 -11.50 10.73 -11.53
C GLY A 25 -10.57 9.62 -12.01
N VAL A 26 -9.82 8.96 -11.12
CA VAL A 26 -8.95 7.84 -11.51
C VAL A 26 -9.79 6.61 -11.83
N ARG A 27 -9.88 6.26 -13.11
CA ARG A 27 -10.61 5.08 -13.59
C ARG A 27 -9.83 3.77 -13.37
N ASN A 28 -10.53 2.65 -13.42
CA ASN A 28 -9.98 1.29 -13.34
C ASN A 28 -9.12 1.02 -12.09
N ILE A 29 -9.52 1.59 -10.95
CA ILE A 29 -8.88 1.38 -9.66
C ILE A 29 -8.92 -0.08 -9.21
N HIS A 30 -9.98 -0.81 -9.57
CA HIS A 30 -10.17 -2.22 -9.20
C HIS A 30 -9.03 -3.13 -9.67
N ASN A 31 -8.44 -2.86 -10.85
CA ASN A 31 -7.28 -3.60 -11.37
C ASN A 31 -6.04 -3.48 -10.47
N LYS A 32 -6.02 -2.49 -9.58
CA LYS A 32 -4.91 -2.20 -8.66
C LYS A 32 -5.13 -2.85 -7.29
N PHE A 33 -6.31 -3.39 -7.01
CA PHE A 33 -6.65 -4.01 -5.72
C PHE A 33 -5.69 -5.13 -5.33
N GLN A 34 -5.16 -5.86 -6.31
CA GLN A 34 -4.17 -6.90 -6.08
C GLN A 34 -2.91 -6.39 -5.35
N TYR A 35 -2.48 -5.15 -5.59
CA TYR A 35 -1.28 -4.59 -4.95
C TYR A 35 -1.56 -4.25 -3.48
N TYR A 36 -2.76 -3.78 -3.17
CA TYR A 36 -3.18 -3.51 -1.79
C TYR A 36 -3.46 -4.79 -1.01
N ARG A 37 -3.96 -5.85 -1.66
CA ARG A 37 -4.06 -7.19 -1.02
C ARG A 37 -2.67 -7.76 -0.69
N LYS A 38 -1.70 -7.61 -1.59
CA LYS A 38 -0.31 -8.00 -1.31
C LYS A 38 0.28 -7.19 -0.15
N LEU A 39 -0.05 -5.89 -0.08
CA LEU A 39 0.38 -5.04 1.02
C LEU A 39 -0.26 -5.48 2.34
N ASP A 40 -1.56 -5.70 2.36
CA ASP A 40 -2.29 -6.18 3.53
C ASP A 40 -1.70 -7.48 4.08
N GLN A 41 -1.43 -8.45 3.20
CA GLN A 41 -0.75 -9.69 3.57
C GLN A 41 0.65 -9.47 4.12
N PHE A 42 1.41 -8.52 3.58
CA PHE A 42 2.73 -8.17 4.11
C PHE A 42 2.63 -7.55 5.50
N ILE A 43 1.69 -6.63 5.71
CA ILE A 43 1.45 -5.97 6.99
C ILE A 43 1.05 -6.99 8.06
N LEU A 44 0.20 -7.96 7.71
CA LEU A 44 -0.15 -9.08 8.58
C LEU A 44 1.06 -9.95 8.94
N LYS A 45 1.92 -10.26 7.96
CA LYS A 45 3.13 -11.08 8.17
C LYS A 45 4.17 -10.38 9.04
N GLU A 46 4.34 -9.08 8.87
CA GLU A 46 5.24 -8.26 9.71
C GLU A 46 4.66 -8.02 11.12
N GLY A 47 3.41 -8.46 11.38
CA GLY A 47 2.77 -8.33 12.69
C GLY A 47 2.41 -6.90 13.07
N ILE A 48 2.25 -6.01 12.08
CA ILE A 48 1.97 -4.58 12.31
C ILE A 48 0.55 -4.43 12.86
N LYS A 49 0.44 -3.87 14.09
CA LYS A 49 -0.83 -3.72 14.82
C LYS A 49 -1.36 -2.29 14.89
N ASN A 50 -0.56 -1.30 14.51
CA ASN A 50 -0.94 0.10 14.47
C ASN A 50 -0.59 0.69 13.11
N ILE A 51 -1.25 1.77 12.71
CA ILE A 51 -0.93 2.50 11.48
C ILE A 51 0.42 3.19 11.67
N SER A 52 1.47 2.44 11.35
CA SER A 52 2.86 2.88 11.36
C SER A 52 3.62 2.07 10.31
N PHE A 53 4.65 2.67 9.70
CA PHE A 53 5.45 1.97 8.70
C PHE A 53 6.90 2.43 8.76
N THR A 54 7.80 1.59 9.28
CA THR A 54 9.19 1.99 9.52
C THR A 54 10.05 1.89 8.24
N GLN A 55 11.24 2.48 8.28
CA GLN A 55 12.22 2.36 7.19
C GLN A 55 12.61 0.90 6.92
N ASP A 56 12.73 0.07 7.96
CA ASP A 56 13.04 -1.36 7.83
C ASP A 56 11.92 -2.11 7.13
N GLN A 57 10.67 -1.84 7.52
CA GLN A 57 9.48 -2.42 6.88
C GLN A 57 9.37 -1.96 5.42
N ALA A 58 9.69 -0.70 5.12
CA ALA A 58 9.75 -0.19 3.75
C ALA A 58 10.84 -0.88 2.93
N SER A 59 12.01 -1.13 3.52
CA SER A 59 13.11 -1.84 2.87
C SER A 59 12.73 -3.29 2.55
N ARG A 60 12.10 -4.00 3.49
CA ARG A 60 11.55 -5.35 3.28
C ARG A 60 10.44 -5.36 2.24
N TRP A 61 9.53 -4.40 2.26
CA TRP A 61 8.48 -4.28 1.26
C TRP A 61 9.04 -4.05 -0.14
N ARG A 62 10.15 -3.30 -0.26
CA ARG A 62 10.85 -3.09 -1.53
C ARG A 62 11.55 -4.34 -2.05
N MET A 63 11.79 -5.37 -1.24
CA MET A 63 12.41 -6.60 -1.72
C MET A 63 11.49 -7.36 -2.70
N PRO A 64 12.06 -8.06 -3.70
CA PRO A 64 11.28 -8.90 -4.60
C PRO A 64 10.63 -10.05 -3.81
N PHE A 65 9.38 -10.36 -4.15
CA PHE A 65 8.75 -11.59 -3.66
C PHE A 65 9.23 -12.81 -4.46
N GLN A 66 9.07 -14.00 -3.89
CA GLN A 66 9.43 -15.24 -4.57
C GLN A 66 8.67 -15.32 -5.92
N LYS A 67 9.42 -15.49 -7.02
CA LYS A 67 8.91 -15.53 -8.40
C LYS A 67 8.23 -14.24 -8.89
N GLU A 68 8.44 -13.10 -8.23
CA GLU A 68 7.97 -11.80 -8.73
C GLU A 68 8.89 -11.27 -9.82
N SER A 69 8.34 -10.94 -10.99
CA SER A 69 9.09 -10.29 -12.06
C SER A 69 9.47 -8.85 -11.66
N GLU A 70 10.54 -8.33 -12.25
CA GLU A 70 11.00 -6.96 -11.98
C GLU A 70 9.92 -5.92 -12.29
N THR A 71 9.25 -6.02 -13.44
CA THR A 71 8.10 -5.18 -13.80
C THR A 71 6.95 -5.31 -12.79
N GLY A 72 6.70 -6.52 -12.28
CA GLY A 72 5.69 -6.77 -11.26
C GLY A 72 6.01 -6.07 -9.94
N ARG A 73 7.27 -6.19 -9.49
CA ARG A 73 7.81 -5.50 -8.31
C ARG A 73 7.69 -3.99 -8.44
N TYR A 74 8.15 -3.43 -9.56
CA TYR A 74 8.09 -1.99 -9.82
C TYR A 74 6.65 -1.45 -9.75
N LYS A 75 5.69 -2.15 -10.37
CA LYS A 75 4.27 -1.78 -10.28
C LYS A 75 3.77 -1.86 -8.83
N ARG A 76 4.05 -2.95 -8.11
CA ARG A 76 3.63 -3.15 -6.72
C ARG A 76 4.13 -2.01 -5.81
N ILE A 77 5.41 -1.66 -5.92
CA ILE A 77 6.02 -0.59 -5.13
C ILE A 77 5.41 0.76 -5.50
N ASN A 78 5.30 1.10 -6.78
CA ASN A 78 4.79 2.42 -7.18
C ASN A 78 3.32 2.65 -6.83
N TYR A 79 2.48 1.63 -6.97
CA TYR A 79 1.07 1.77 -6.59
C TYR A 79 0.89 1.96 -5.08
N THR A 80 1.68 1.25 -4.28
CA THR A 80 1.62 1.38 -2.81
C THR A 80 2.36 2.60 -2.28
N LYS A 81 3.40 3.08 -2.97
CA LYS A 81 4.08 4.35 -2.67
C LYS A 81 3.11 5.52 -2.57
N LYS A 82 2.21 5.66 -3.55
CA LYS A 82 1.19 6.73 -3.54
C LYS A 82 0.20 6.63 -2.39
N PHE A 83 -0.03 5.43 -1.88
CA PHE A 83 -0.83 5.24 -0.67
C PHE A 83 -0.07 5.68 0.59
N PHE A 84 1.21 5.34 0.72
CA PHE A 84 2.02 5.82 1.84
C PHE A 84 2.23 7.34 1.82
N GLU A 85 2.38 7.95 0.65
CA GLU A 85 2.38 9.41 0.51
C GLU A 85 1.07 10.03 1.04
N TYR A 86 -0.08 9.40 0.75
CA TYR A 86 -1.38 9.86 1.26
C TYR A 86 -1.47 9.78 2.80
N LEU A 87 -0.97 8.70 3.40
CA LEU A 87 -0.93 8.54 4.86
C LEU A 87 0.02 9.56 5.52
N PHE A 88 1.19 9.77 4.91
CA PHE A 88 2.15 10.77 5.39
C PHE A 88 1.55 12.17 5.39
N ILE A 89 0.87 12.57 4.31
CA ILE A 89 0.20 13.88 4.22
C ILE A 89 -0.94 14.02 5.25
N ARG A 90 -1.60 12.90 5.60
CA ARG A 90 -2.63 12.85 6.64
C ARG A 90 -2.05 12.97 8.05
N GLY A 91 -0.74 12.83 8.22
CA GLY A 91 -0.03 12.90 9.51
C GLY A 91 0.19 11.56 10.19
N ASP A 92 0.03 10.43 9.50
CA ASP A 92 0.36 9.11 10.05
C ASP A 92 1.88 8.89 10.12
N ASP A 93 2.33 8.10 11.10
CA ASP A 93 3.74 7.74 11.33
C ASP A 93 4.23 6.69 10.32
N VAL A 94 4.34 7.09 9.05
CA VAL A 94 4.76 6.22 7.95
C VAL A 94 6.00 6.77 7.26
N PHE A 95 6.93 5.86 6.94
CA PHE A 95 8.13 6.19 6.20
C PHE A 95 7.79 6.57 4.76
N GLN A 96 8.21 7.76 4.35
CA GLN A 96 8.04 8.22 2.99
C GLN A 96 9.08 7.56 2.08
N PHE A 97 8.61 6.96 0.98
CA PHE A 97 9.48 6.40 -0.04
C PHE A 97 10.17 7.54 -0.82
N SER A 98 11.36 7.98 -0.37
CA SER A 98 12.22 8.83 -1.19
C SER A 98 12.77 8.04 -2.38
N ASP A 99 12.81 8.69 -3.55
CA ASP A 99 13.61 8.24 -4.69
C ASP A 99 15.02 8.82 -4.45
N HIS A 100 15.99 7.96 -4.12
CA HIS A 100 17.41 8.30 -4.11
C HIS A 100 18.05 7.70 -5.36
#